data_AF-A0A9E5G513-F1
#
_entry.id   AF-A0A9E5G513-F1
#
_cell.length_a   1.000
_cell.length_b   1.000
_cell.length_c   1.000
_cell.angle_alpha   90.00
_cell.angle_beta   90.00
_cell.angle_gamma   90.00
#
_symmetry.space_group_name_H-M   'P 1'
#
loop_
_entity.id
_entity.type
_entity.pdbx_description
1 polymer ?
#
loop_
_entity_poly.entity_id
_entity_poly.type
_entity_poly.pdbx_seq_one_letter_code
_entity_poly.pdbx_strand_id
1 'polypeptide(L)'
;MNCEIMLMENNVDIVYFSGTGGTERAAKCFKTSFEKVGREVTLSKVKDAPISFGEEDGLILLLYPVLAANAPRLVHDWIERLESVKGKRAAVISVSGGGEMSPNTACRAAVIRKLERKGFVVTYEEMLVMPANFIKFSGVPLSRLLLEALPKKVEAAVSRLESGFVTRSRPLPVDRLISAAAKLEQLGAVSFGKSIAVTDACISCGRCAENCPSGNITMLEGNPIFGSSCNLCMGCIYGCPTGALKPQMMKSAVLKEGFNLEAIEKAELPQNADINALTRGYSWKGVRKYLTGD
;
A
#
# COMPACT_ATOMS: atom_id res chain seq x y z
N MET A 1 -29.60 13.64 32.09
CA MET A 1 -29.08 14.46 30.98
C MET A 1 -28.30 13.51 30.10
N ASN A 2 -28.95 13.06 29.03
CA ASN A 2 -28.55 11.89 28.26
C ASN A 2 -27.25 12.18 27.52
N CYS A 3 -26.26 11.31 27.73
CA CYS A 3 -25.08 11.20 26.91
C CYS A 3 -25.57 10.81 25.51
N GLU A 4 -25.48 11.72 24.54
CA GLU A 4 -25.67 11.38 23.14
C GLU A 4 -24.67 10.28 22.81
N ILE A 5 -25.18 9.06 22.66
CA ILE A 5 -24.49 8.00 21.95
C ILE A 5 -24.33 8.54 20.53
N MET A 6 -23.16 9.10 20.22
CA MET A 6 -22.75 9.36 18.85
C MET A 6 -23.03 8.07 18.07
N LEU A 7 -24.01 8.12 17.17
CA LEU A 7 -24.32 7.01 16.29
C LEU A 7 -23.06 6.73 15.48
N MET A 8 -22.39 5.69 15.93
CA MET A 8 -21.10 5.24 15.45
C MET A 8 -21.35 4.61 14.08
N GLU A 9 -20.79 5.17 13.00
CA GLU A 9 -20.93 4.73 11.60
C GLU A 9 -20.95 3.20 11.41
N ASN A 10 -22.08 2.61 11.06
CA ASN A 10 -22.18 1.15 11.02
C ASN A 10 -21.30 0.50 9.94
N ASN A 11 -21.01 1.21 8.84
CA ASN A 11 -20.35 0.65 7.66
C ASN A 11 -18.97 1.25 7.41
N VAL A 12 -17.99 0.39 7.13
CA VAL A 12 -16.62 0.75 6.74
C VAL A 12 -16.30 0.18 5.35
N ASP A 13 -16.07 1.07 4.39
CA ASP A 13 -15.60 0.72 3.06
C ASP A 13 -14.07 0.79 3.01
N ILE A 14 -13.42 -0.38 3.06
CA ILE A 14 -11.98 -0.50 2.90
C ILE A 14 -11.64 -0.63 1.42
N VAL A 15 -11.00 0.40 0.87
CA VAL A 15 -10.52 0.41 -0.51
C VAL A 15 -9.00 0.33 -0.52
N TYR A 16 -8.42 -0.62 -1.25
CA TYR A 16 -6.95 -0.79 -1.24
C TYR A 16 -6.33 -1.11 -2.59
N PHE A 17 -5.08 -0.67 -2.78
CA PHE A 17 -4.20 -1.17 -3.83
C PHE A 17 -3.07 -2.01 -3.22
N SER A 18 -2.69 -3.11 -3.86
CA SER A 18 -1.57 -3.95 -3.44
C SER A 18 -0.87 -4.56 -4.65
N GLY A 19 0.46 -4.41 -4.71
CA GLY A 19 1.29 -5.06 -5.72
C GLY A 19 1.72 -6.47 -5.35
N THR A 20 2.30 -6.59 -4.15
CA THR A 20 3.00 -7.79 -3.67
C THR A 20 2.42 -8.32 -2.36
N GLY A 21 1.17 -7.98 -2.05
CA GLY A 21 0.42 -8.52 -0.91
C GLY A 21 0.54 -7.75 0.41
N GLY A 22 1.53 -6.86 0.59
CA GLY A 22 1.74 -6.19 1.88
C GLY A 22 0.56 -5.32 2.32
N THR A 23 0.10 -4.43 1.44
CA THR A 23 -1.07 -3.59 1.70
C THR A 23 -2.36 -4.40 1.79
N GLU A 24 -2.48 -5.48 1.02
CA GLU A 24 -3.63 -6.40 1.12
C GLU A 24 -3.68 -7.08 2.50
N ARG A 25 -2.53 -7.47 3.06
CA ARG A 25 -2.45 -8.03 4.41
C ARG A 25 -2.90 -7.02 5.46
N ALA A 26 -2.46 -5.78 5.34
CA ALA A 26 -2.92 -4.69 6.20
C ALA A 26 -4.43 -4.45 6.08
N ALA A 27 -4.96 -4.39 4.85
CA ALA A 27 -6.38 -4.17 4.61
C ALA A 27 -7.26 -5.30 5.20
N LYS A 28 -6.85 -6.56 5.03
CA LYS A 28 -7.52 -7.72 5.66
C LYS A 28 -7.44 -7.65 7.18
N CYS A 29 -6.31 -7.22 7.74
CA CYS A 29 -6.16 -7.03 9.18
C CYS A 29 -7.08 -5.93 9.72
N PHE A 30 -7.21 -4.80 9.01
CA PHE A 30 -8.17 -3.74 9.34
C PHE A 30 -9.60 -4.26 9.31
N LYS A 31 -9.97 -5.01 8.26
CA LYS A 31 -11.28 -5.64 8.16
C LYS A 31 -11.60 -6.46 9.42
N THR A 32 -10.72 -7.40 9.78
CA THR A 32 -10.91 -8.22 10.98
C THR A 32 -10.98 -7.36 12.25
N SER A 33 -10.16 -6.31 12.37
CA SER A 33 -10.17 -5.45 13.56
C SER A 33 -11.44 -4.60 13.69
N PHE A 34 -12.01 -4.12 12.58
CA PHE A 34 -13.28 -3.41 12.57
C PHE A 34 -14.47 -4.33 12.86
N GLU A 35 -14.48 -5.53 12.29
CA GLU A 35 -15.52 -6.53 12.56
C GLU A 35 -15.54 -6.95 14.04
N LYS A 36 -14.38 -7.05 14.68
CA LYS A 36 -14.27 -7.32 16.13
C LYS A 36 -14.94 -6.25 17.00
N VAL A 37 -15.02 -5.00 16.53
CA VAL A 37 -15.68 -3.89 17.25
C VAL A 37 -17.11 -3.64 16.73
N GLY A 38 -17.67 -4.56 15.94
CA GLY A 38 -19.07 -4.55 15.54
C GLY A 38 -19.39 -3.74 14.27
N ARG A 39 -18.39 -3.38 13.45
CA ARG A 39 -18.60 -2.72 12.16
C ARG A 39 -18.91 -3.72 11.05
N GLU A 40 -19.80 -3.34 10.12
CA GLU A 40 -19.93 -4.00 8.83
C GLU A 40 -18.84 -3.49 7.89
N VAL A 41 -18.13 -4.40 7.22
CA VAL A 41 -16.95 -4.03 6.42
C VAL A 41 -17.01 -4.56 5.01
N THR A 42 -17.00 -3.65 4.04
CA THR A 42 -16.77 -3.97 2.62
C THR A 42 -15.29 -3.83 2.31
N LEU A 43 -14.70 -4.84 1.64
CA LEU A 43 -13.29 -4.83 1.26
C LEU A 43 -13.13 -4.92 -0.26
N SER A 44 -12.64 -3.84 -0.87
CA SER A 44 -12.53 -3.72 -2.33
C SER A 44 -11.11 -3.37 -2.78
N LYS A 45 -10.63 -4.02 -3.85
CA LYS A 45 -9.44 -3.55 -4.56
C LYS A 45 -9.80 -2.27 -5.32
N VAL A 46 -8.91 -1.29 -5.39
CA VAL A 46 -9.11 -0.01 -6.11
C VAL A 46 -9.64 -0.19 -7.54
N LYS A 47 -9.23 -1.26 -8.23
CA LYS A 47 -9.70 -1.54 -9.60
C LYS A 47 -11.21 -1.89 -9.68
N ASP A 48 -11.75 -2.50 -8.62
CA ASP A 48 -13.12 -3.02 -8.51
C ASP A 48 -13.97 -2.18 -7.53
N ALA A 49 -13.38 -1.16 -6.90
CA ALA A 49 -14.02 -0.38 -5.86
C ALA A 49 -15.12 0.54 -6.43
N PRO A 50 -16.20 0.78 -5.66
CA PRO A 50 -17.25 1.69 -6.07
C PRO A 50 -16.69 3.10 -6.29
N ILE A 51 -17.36 3.85 -7.16
CA ILE A 51 -17.06 5.27 -7.43
C ILE A 51 -18.10 6.22 -6.83
N SER A 52 -19.24 5.68 -6.40
CA SER A 52 -20.29 6.40 -5.70
C SER A 52 -20.35 5.89 -4.27
N PHE A 53 -20.41 6.81 -3.33
CA PHE A 53 -20.61 6.52 -1.91
C PHE A 53 -21.79 7.37 -1.46
N GLY A 54 -22.81 6.73 -0.88
CA GLY A 54 -23.97 7.45 -0.36
C GLY A 54 -23.58 8.43 0.74
N GLU A 55 -24.46 9.39 1.03
CA GLU A 55 -24.26 10.39 2.09
C GLU A 55 -24.43 9.81 3.51
N GLU A 56 -24.80 8.53 3.63
CA GLU A 56 -25.00 7.84 4.91
C GLU A 56 -23.73 7.77 5.78
N ASP A 57 -23.94 7.70 7.10
CA ASP A 57 -22.93 7.52 8.14
C ASP A 57 -22.05 6.29 7.82
N GLY A 58 -20.80 6.54 7.43
CA GLY A 58 -19.86 5.49 7.01
C GLY A 58 -18.45 6.02 6.79
N LEU A 59 -17.46 5.17 7.06
CA LEU A 59 -16.04 5.48 6.88
C LEU A 59 -15.51 4.88 5.59
N ILE A 60 -14.85 5.69 4.76
CA ILE A 60 -13.97 5.16 3.71
C ILE A 60 -12.54 5.08 4.24
N LEU A 61 -11.99 3.87 4.31
CA LEU A 61 -10.58 3.64 4.62
C LEU A 61 -9.80 3.32 3.34
N LEU A 62 -9.00 4.26 2.86
CA LEU A 62 -8.15 4.08 1.69
C LEU A 62 -6.75 3.62 2.09
N LEU A 63 -6.31 2.46 1.57
CA LEU A 63 -4.96 1.93 1.76
C LEU A 63 -4.17 1.84 0.44
N TYR A 64 -2.89 2.20 0.50
CA TYR A 64 -1.99 1.98 -0.64
C TYR A 64 -0.51 1.87 -0.24
N PRO A 65 0.30 1.12 -1.00
CA PRO A 65 1.75 1.14 -0.87
C PRO A 65 2.31 2.49 -1.32
N VAL A 66 3.36 2.96 -0.67
CA VAL A 66 4.14 4.10 -1.13
C VAL A 66 5.03 3.65 -2.28
N LEU A 67 4.79 4.21 -3.47
CA LEU A 67 5.61 4.02 -4.65
C LEU A 67 6.27 5.35 -4.99
N ALA A 68 7.61 5.40 -4.99
CA ALA A 68 8.36 6.62 -5.26
C ALA A 68 7.92 7.83 -4.39
N ALA A 69 7.82 7.66 -3.07
CA ALA A 69 7.36 8.72 -2.16
C ALA A 69 5.95 9.30 -2.49
N ASN A 70 5.11 8.54 -3.20
CA ASN A 70 3.76 8.96 -3.57
C ASN A 70 2.77 7.78 -3.57
N ALA A 71 1.51 8.09 -3.78
CA ALA A 71 0.48 7.10 -4.05
C ALA A 71 0.60 6.55 -5.49
N PRO A 72 0.22 5.28 -5.72
CA PRO A 72 0.16 4.69 -7.05
C PRO A 72 -0.80 5.46 -7.98
N ARG A 73 -0.48 5.49 -9.28
CA ARG A 73 -1.36 6.12 -10.30
C ARG A 73 -2.80 5.61 -10.24
N LEU A 74 -2.99 4.30 -10.04
CA LEU A 74 -4.33 3.70 -9.93
C LEU A 74 -5.18 4.29 -8.80
N VAL A 75 -4.56 4.69 -7.68
CA VAL A 75 -5.26 5.36 -6.58
C VAL A 75 -5.70 6.76 -7.01
N HIS A 76 -4.83 7.49 -7.70
CA HIS A 76 -5.17 8.80 -8.25
C HIS A 76 -6.30 8.73 -9.29
N ASP A 77 -6.21 7.77 -10.22
CA ASP A 77 -7.21 7.56 -11.27
C ASP A 77 -8.57 7.17 -10.67
N TRP A 78 -8.59 6.38 -9.60
CA TRP A 78 -9.83 6.05 -8.88
C TRP A 78 -10.44 7.27 -8.20
N ILE A 79 -9.64 8.08 -7.47
CA ILE A 79 -10.15 9.30 -6.82
C ILE A 79 -10.71 10.30 -7.83
N GLU A 80 -10.10 10.39 -9.02
CA GLU A 80 -10.60 11.29 -10.08
C GLU A 80 -11.99 10.90 -10.57
N ARG A 81 -12.28 9.60 -10.64
CA ARG A 81 -13.59 9.04 -11.02
C ARG A 81 -14.64 9.08 -9.93
N LEU A 82 -14.26 9.33 -8.67
CA LEU A 82 -15.23 9.40 -7.57
C LEU A 82 -16.29 10.47 -7.83
N GLU A 83 -17.53 10.15 -7.52
CA GLU A 83 -18.59 11.14 -7.40
C GLU A 83 -18.31 12.06 -6.19
N SER A 84 -18.75 13.31 -6.30
CA SER A 84 -18.62 14.24 -5.19
C SER A 84 -19.64 13.90 -4.12
N VAL A 85 -19.26 14.05 -2.86
CA VAL A 85 -20.09 13.81 -1.67
C VAL A 85 -20.13 15.06 -0.81
N LYS A 86 -21.06 15.13 0.14
CA LYS A 86 -21.13 16.24 1.09
C LYS A 86 -20.79 15.77 2.50
N GLY A 87 -19.51 15.80 2.85
CA GLY A 87 -19.08 15.60 4.23
C GLY A 87 -18.81 14.14 4.65
N LYS A 88 -18.73 13.20 3.70
CA LYS A 88 -18.44 11.78 4.00
C LYS A 88 -17.07 11.62 4.64
N ARG A 89 -16.97 10.88 5.74
CA ARG A 89 -15.71 10.64 6.44
C ARG A 89 -14.78 9.72 5.67
N ALA A 90 -13.50 10.05 5.71
CA ALA A 90 -12.44 9.26 5.08
C ALA A 90 -11.19 9.20 5.96
N ALA A 91 -10.44 8.11 5.81
CA ALA A 91 -9.14 7.91 6.42
C ALA A 91 -8.16 7.34 5.39
N VAL A 92 -6.87 7.68 5.53
CA VAL A 92 -5.84 7.30 4.56
C VAL A 92 -4.67 6.62 5.26
N ILE A 93 -4.43 5.35 4.92
CA ILE A 93 -3.30 4.57 5.42
C ILE A 93 -2.33 4.29 4.28
N SER A 94 -1.14 4.89 4.37
CA SER A 94 -0.04 4.52 3.48
C SER A 94 0.73 3.32 4.04
N VAL A 95 1.30 2.49 3.16
CA VAL A 95 2.09 1.32 3.56
C VAL A 95 3.47 1.42 2.95
N SER A 96 4.52 1.43 3.77
CA SER A 96 5.90 1.66 3.32
C SER A 96 6.85 0.57 3.81
N GLY A 97 7.91 0.32 3.03
CA GLY A 97 9.06 -0.46 3.50
C GLY A 97 10.01 0.32 4.41
N GLY A 98 9.98 1.66 4.36
CA GLY A 98 10.93 2.54 5.08
C GLY A 98 10.35 3.26 6.28
N GLY A 99 9.01 3.28 6.42
CA GLY A 99 8.30 4.00 7.46
C GLY A 99 8.18 5.50 7.26
N GLU A 100 7.59 6.15 8.28
CA GLU A 100 7.22 7.58 8.27
C GLU A 100 8.46 8.47 8.48
N MET A 101 9.27 8.57 7.43
CA MET A 101 10.46 9.42 7.34
C MET A 101 10.65 9.92 5.91
N SER A 102 11.50 10.92 5.71
CA SER A 102 11.85 11.39 4.37
C SER A 102 12.42 10.24 3.52
N PRO A 103 12.00 10.09 2.25
CA PRO A 103 11.17 11.02 1.47
C PRO A 103 9.64 10.81 1.57
N ASN A 104 9.16 9.90 2.42
CA ASN A 104 7.77 9.44 2.39
C ASN A 104 6.78 10.36 3.13
N THR A 105 7.21 11.38 3.87
CA THR A 105 6.31 12.13 4.77
C THR A 105 5.16 12.80 4.00
N ALA A 106 5.38 13.15 2.72
CA ALA A 106 4.39 13.79 1.85
C ALA A 106 3.56 12.82 0.98
N CYS A 107 3.77 11.50 1.07
CA CYS A 107 3.17 10.55 0.13
C CYS A 107 1.63 10.55 0.10
N ARG A 108 1.00 11.01 1.18
CA ARG A 108 -0.47 11.11 1.31
C ARG A 108 -1.03 12.46 0.90
N ALA A 109 -0.20 13.50 0.84
CA ALA A 109 -0.65 14.88 0.72
C ALA A 109 -1.46 15.16 -0.56
N ALA A 110 -1.11 14.52 -1.69
CA ALA A 110 -1.85 14.68 -2.94
C ALA A 110 -3.19 13.94 -2.94
N VAL A 111 -3.22 12.72 -2.38
CA VAL A 111 -4.43 11.91 -2.24
C VAL A 111 -5.45 12.60 -1.34
N ILE A 112 -5.02 13.05 -0.15
CA ILE A 112 -5.89 13.72 0.81
C ILE A 112 -6.52 14.97 0.20
N ARG A 113 -5.71 15.83 -0.43
CA ARG A 113 -6.23 17.02 -1.13
C ARG A 113 -7.21 16.69 -2.25
N LYS A 114 -7.03 15.57 -2.96
CA LYS A 114 -7.95 15.14 -4.03
C LYS A 114 -9.29 14.66 -3.44
N LEU A 115 -9.25 13.89 -2.36
CA LEU A 115 -10.45 13.45 -1.62
C LEU A 115 -11.23 14.66 -1.08
N GLU A 116 -10.55 15.61 -0.42
CA GLU A 116 -11.18 16.81 0.13
C GLU A 116 -11.86 17.67 -0.95
N ARG A 117 -11.29 17.74 -2.16
CA ARG A 117 -11.94 18.43 -3.30
C ARG A 117 -13.19 17.72 -3.82
N LYS A 118 -13.33 16.42 -3.57
CA LYS A 118 -14.55 15.65 -3.84
C LYS A 118 -15.55 15.73 -2.67
N GLY A 119 -15.25 16.52 -1.65
CA GLY A 119 -16.13 16.76 -0.49
C GLY A 119 -16.05 15.71 0.63
N PHE A 120 -15.06 14.80 0.57
CA PHE A 120 -14.73 13.93 1.70
C PHE A 120 -14.04 14.70 2.83
N VAL A 121 -14.25 14.26 4.06
CA VAL A 121 -13.60 14.80 5.27
C VAL A 121 -12.56 13.81 5.76
N VAL A 122 -11.29 14.09 5.43
CA VAL A 122 -10.17 13.24 5.88
C VAL A 122 -9.71 13.65 7.28
N THR A 123 -10.09 12.89 8.31
CA THR A 123 -9.72 13.20 9.70
C THR A 123 -8.55 12.38 10.22
N TYR A 124 -8.25 11.24 9.58
CA TYR A 124 -7.22 10.32 10.02
C TYR A 124 -6.28 9.95 8.88
N GLU A 125 -4.98 10.03 9.13
CA GLU A 125 -3.99 9.48 8.25
C GLU A 125 -2.78 8.90 9.02
N GLU A 126 -2.31 7.73 8.59
CA GLU A 126 -1.12 7.08 9.19
C GLU A 126 -0.31 6.33 8.13
N MET A 127 0.93 5.99 8.47
CA MET A 127 1.74 5.05 7.71
C MET A 127 1.98 3.77 8.50
N LEU A 128 1.62 2.62 7.92
CA LEU A 128 2.05 1.32 8.38
C LEU A 128 3.35 0.90 7.68
N VAL A 129 4.11 0.03 8.34
CA VAL A 129 5.35 -0.52 7.78
C VAL A 129 5.16 -2.01 7.48
N MET A 130 5.52 -2.39 6.26
CA MET A 130 5.51 -3.78 5.77
C MET A 130 6.89 -4.14 5.19
N PRO A 131 7.21 -5.43 5.01
CA PRO A 131 8.49 -5.85 4.45
C PRO A 131 8.83 -5.14 3.12
N ALA A 132 10.02 -4.54 3.04
CA ALA A 132 10.48 -3.82 1.87
C ALA A 132 10.98 -4.81 0.81
N ASN A 133 10.61 -4.64 -0.46
CA ASN A 133 10.94 -5.59 -1.54
C ASN A 133 11.43 -4.92 -2.84
N PHE A 134 11.82 -3.66 -2.76
CA PHE A 134 12.35 -2.87 -3.86
C PHE A 134 13.48 -1.99 -3.33
N ILE A 135 14.60 -1.91 -4.05
CA ILE A 135 15.88 -1.26 -3.70
C ILE A 135 16.60 -1.91 -2.51
N LYS A 136 15.93 -2.07 -1.37
CA LYS A 136 16.53 -2.64 -0.16
C LYS A 136 15.57 -3.64 0.48
N PHE A 137 15.92 -4.92 0.43
CA PHE A 137 15.19 -5.96 1.14
C PHE A 137 15.36 -5.78 2.65
N SER A 138 14.28 -5.93 3.40
CA SER A 138 14.32 -5.94 4.87
C SER A 138 15.06 -7.15 5.44
N GLY A 139 15.19 -8.25 4.69
CA GLY A 139 15.68 -9.51 5.22
C GLY A 139 14.58 -10.26 5.97
N VAL A 140 14.69 -11.58 6.07
CA VAL A 140 13.64 -12.42 6.68
C VAL A 140 13.36 -12.05 8.15
N PRO A 141 14.36 -11.90 9.04
CA PRO A 141 14.08 -11.60 10.46
C PRO A 141 13.34 -10.28 10.69
N LEU A 142 13.77 -9.20 10.03
CA LEU A 142 13.09 -7.90 10.16
C LEU A 142 11.69 -7.95 9.53
N SER A 143 11.54 -8.67 8.42
CA SER A 143 10.23 -8.86 7.78
C SER A 143 9.26 -9.62 8.69
N ARG A 144 9.73 -10.65 9.39
CA ARG A 144 8.95 -11.39 10.41
C ARG A 144 8.48 -10.46 11.53
N LEU A 145 9.38 -9.65 12.11
CA LEU A 145 9.03 -8.68 13.16
C LEU A 145 7.96 -7.68 12.71
N LEU A 146 8.05 -7.20 11.46
CA LEU A 146 7.05 -6.30 10.89
C LEU A 146 5.67 -6.97 10.75
N LEU A 147 5.65 -8.24 10.33
CA LEU A 147 4.40 -9.00 10.21
C LEU A 147 3.79 -9.31 11.59
N GLU A 148 4.61 -9.63 12.60
CA GLU A 148 4.15 -9.85 13.98
C GLU A 148 3.62 -8.57 14.64
N ALA A 149 4.18 -7.42 14.30
CA ALA A 149 3.71 -6.12 14.81
C ALA A 149 2.39 -5.67 14.17
N LEU A 150 2.07 -6.12 12.96
CA LEU A 150 0.94 -5.62 12.16
C LEU A 150 -0.41 -5.68 12.91
N PRO A 151 -0.83 -6.81 13.54
CA PRO A 151 -2.13 -6.88 14.22
C PRO A 151 -2.28 -5.82 15.31
N LYS A 152 -1.27 -5.68 16.18
CA LYS A 152 -1.29 -4.68 17.27
C LYS A 152 -1.32 -3.24 16.73
N LYS A 153 -0.59 -2.96 15.65
CA LYS A 153 -0.57 -1.63 15.03
C LYS A 153 -1.90 -1.27 14.39
N VAL A 154 -2.55 -2.25 13.74
CA VAL A 154 -3.88 -2.09 13.16
C VAL A 154 -4.94 -1.92 14.25
N GLU A 155 -4.93 -2.73 15.31
CA GLU A 155 -5.86 -2.60 16.44
C GLU A 155 -5.76 -1.22 17.10
N ALA A 156 -4.54 -0.70 17.27
CA ALA A 156 -4.33 0.66 17.77
C ALA A 156 -4.81 1.75 16.80
N ALA A 157 -4.73 1.53 15.49
CA ALA A 157 -5.26 2.47 14.49
C ALA A 157 -6.80 2.45 14.46
N VAL A 158 -7.42 1.27 14.53
CA VAL A 158 -8.88 1.12 14.65
C VAL A 158 -9.39 1.79 15.93
N SER A 159 -8.77 1.53 17.09
CA SER A 159 -9.15 2.21 18.34
C SER A 159 -9.09 3.75 18.24
N ARG A 160 -8.10 4.29 17.53
CA ARG A 160 -8.01 5.74 17.28
C ARG A 160 -9.10 6.23 16.33
N LEU A 161 -9.39 5.50 15.25
CA LEU A 161 -10.48 5.83 14.32
C LEU A 161 -11.85 5.82 15.03
N GLU A 162 -12.10 4.81 15.86
CA GLU A 162 -13.33 4.61 16.61
C GLU A 162 -13.56 5.70 17.68
N SER A 163 -12.49 6.18 18.32
CA SER A 163 -12.57 7.29 19.29
C SER A 163 -12.68 8.67 18.63
N GLY A 164 -12.72 8.76 17.30
CA GLY A 164 -12.75 10.02 16.58
C GLY A 164 -11.43 10.79 16.63
N PHE A 165 -10.32 10.13 16.98
CA PHE A 165 -9.00 10.75 17.04
C PHE A 165 -8.62 11.33 15.68
N VAL A 166 -8.26 12.61 15.66
CA VAL A 166 -7.85 13.31 14.45
C VAL A 166 -6.34 13.32 14.36
N THR A 167 -5.81 12.85 13.24
CA THR A 167 -4.37 12.95 12.94
C THR A 167 -4.17 13.37 11.50
N ARG A 168 -3.37 14.44 11.33
CA ARG A 168 -2.98 15.00 10.04
C ARG A 168 -1.48 15.21 10.03
N SER A 169 -0.83 14.62 9.05
CA SER A 169 0.63 14.72 8.90
C SER A 169 1.00 16.14 8.48
N ARG A 170 2.11 16.65 9.03
CA ARG A 170 2.75 17.89 8.56
C ARG A 170 4.00 17.52 7.78
N PRO A 171 3.87 17.19 6.47
CA PRO A 171 4.99 16.73 5.67
C PRO A 171 6.07 17.80 5.54
N LEU A 172 7.31 17.34 5.41
CA LEU A 172 8.46 18.22 5.16
C LEU A 172 8.29 18.96 3.82
N PRO A 173 8.67 20.26 3.74
CA PRO A 173 8.57 21.01 2.48
C PRO A 173 9.32 20.35 1.32
N VAL A 174 10.51 19.81 1.59
CA VAL A 174 11.32 19.08 0.58
C VAL A 174 10.61 17.82 0.09
N ASP A 175 9.97 17.07 0.98
CA ASP A 175 9.21 15.87 0.61
C ASP A 175 7.99 16.21 -0.24
N ARG A 176 7.37 17.38 -0.06
CA ARG A 176 6.29 17.85 -0.95
C ARG A 176 6.78 18.05 -2.39
N LEU A 177 7.98 18.58 -2.56
CA LEU A 177 8.60 18.75 -3.88
C LEU A 177 8.96 17.38 -4.47
N ILE A 178 9.56 16.49 -3.68
CA ILE A 178 9.88 15.12 -4.12
C ILE A 178 8.61 14.39 -4.56
N SER A 179 7.56 14.40 -3.73
CA SER A 179 6.28 13.74 -4.05
C SER A 179 5.62 14.34 -5.30
N ALA A 180 5.72 15.67 -5.49
CA ALA A 180 5.22 16.32 -6.71
C ALA A 180 6.03 15.90 -7.95
N ALA A 181 7.36 15.85 -7.85
CA ALA A 181 8.25 15.42 -8.92
C ALA A 181 8.10 13.92 -9.24
N ALA A 182 7.78 13.09 -8.25
CA ALA A 182 7.53 11.65 -8.42
C ALA A 182 6.37 11.32 -9.38
N LYS A 183 5.51 12.30 -9.72
CA LYS A 183 4.57 12.13 -10.83
C LYS A 183 5.28 11.87 -12.18
N LEU A 184 6.46 12.45 -12.38
CA LEU A 184 7.30 12.21 -13.56
C LEU A 184 7.88 10.79 -13.56
N GLU A 185 8.06 10.17 -12.39
CA GLU A 185 8.51 8.78 -12.29
C GLU A 185 7.49 7.78 -12.87
N GLN A 186 6.24 8.18 -13.10
CA GLN A 186 5.29 7.37 -13.85
C GLN A 186 5.77 7.11 -15.29
N LEU A 187 6.53 8.03 -15.90
CA LEU A 187 7.20 7.78 -17.18
C LEU A 187 8.30 6.72 -17.05
N GLY A 188 9.06 6.76 -15.95
CA GLY A 188 10.05 5.73 -15.62
C GLY A 188 9.42 4.34 -15.43
N ALA A 189 8.22 4.27 -14.82
CA ALA A 189 7.49 3.03 -14.66
C ALA A 189 7.07 2.41 -16.00
N VAL A 190 6.68 3.23 -16.99
CA VAL A 190 6.39 2.79 -18.36
C VAL A 190 7.63 2.16 -19.01
N SER A 191 8.76 2.87 -18.98
CA SER A 191 10.02 2.37 -19.53
C SER A 191 10.46 1.08 -18.83
N PHE A 192 10.33 1.01 -17.51
CA PHE A 192 10.59 -0.21 -16.75
C PHE A 192 9.71 -1.36 -17.23
N GLY A 193 8.39 -1.15 -17.36
CA GLY A 193 7.45 -2.17 -17.79
C GLY A 193 7.79 -2.73 -19.17
N LYS A 194 8.08 -1.85 -20.13
CA LYS A 194 8.52 -2.23 -21.49
C LYS A 194 9.88 -2.93 -21.51
N SER A 195 10.72 -2.69 -20.51
CA SER A 195 12.02 -3.35 -20.37
C SER A 195 11.93 -4.77 -19.79
N ILE A 196 10.77 -5.25 -19.35
CA ILE A 196 10.67 -6.60 -18.78
C ILE A 196 10.82 -7.63 -19.90
N ALA A 197 11.90 -8.41 -19.83
CA ALA A 197 12.14 -9.51 -20.75
C ALA A 197 11.42 -10.77 -20.26
N VAL A 198 10.92 -11.55 -21.21
CA VAL A 198 10.33 -12.87 -21.00
C VAL A 198 11.38 -13.91 -21.36
N THR A 199 11.72 -14.82 -20.46
CA THR A 199 12.66 -15.92 -20.73
C THR A 199 11.93 -17.19 -21.16
N ASP A 200 12.68 -18.17 -21.66
CA ASP A 200 12.16 -19.50 -22.07
C ASP A 200 11.56 -20.32 -20.91
N ALA A 201 11.70 -19.85 -19.67
CA ALA A 201 10.99 -20.42 -18.52
C ALA A 201 9.48 -20.06 -18.53
N CYS A 202 9.02 -19.20 -19.44
CA CYS A 202 7.62 -18.83 -19.54
C CYS A 202 6.78 -20.03 -20.02
N ILE A 203 5.78 -20.40 -19.23
CA ILE A 203 4.83 -21.48 -19.54
C ILE A 203 3.50 -20.95 -20.09
N SER A 204 3.47 -19.70 -20.54
CA SER A 204 2.30 -19.05 -21.17
C SER A 204 1.01 -19.07 -20.33
N CYS A 205 1.12 -19.14 -19.00
CA CYS A 205 -0.03 -19.34 -18.11
C CYS A 205 -0.95 -18.12 -17.93
N GLY A 206 -0.60 -16.95 -18.49
CA GLY A 206 -1.46 -15.75 -18.47
C GLY A 206 -1.61 -15.02 -17.12
N ARG A 207 -1.15 -15.61 -16.00
CA ARG A 207 -1.35 -15.03 -14.65
C ARG A 207 -0.83 -13.60 -14.48
N CYS A 208 0.24 -13.23 -15.18
CA CYS A 208 0.79 -11.88 -15.13
C CYS A 208 -0.16 -10.85 -15.77
N ALA A 209 -0.86 -11.21 -16.85
CA ALA A 209 -1.88 -10.40 -17.49
C ALA A 209 -3.13 -10.28 -16.62
N GLU A 210 -3.65 -11.43 -16.16
CA GLU A 210 -4.85 -11.51 -15.31
C GLU A 210 -4.72 -10.69 -14.02
N ASN A 211 -3.57 -10.78 -13.36
CA ASN A 211 -3.33 -10.11 -12.09
C ASN A 211 -2.74 -8.70 -12.24
N CYS A 212 -2.57 -8.19 -13.47
CA CYS A 212 -2.05 -6.85 -13.68
C CYS A 212 -3.11 -5.81 -13.28
N PRO A 213 -2.91 -5.05 -12.20
CA PRO A 213 -3.97 -4.17 -11.69
C PRO A 213 -4.20 -2.94 -12.57
N SER A 214 -3.29 -2.62 -13.49
CA SER A 214 -3.44 -1.55 -14.48
C SER A 214 -3.75 -2.05 -15.89
N GLY A 215 -4.02 -3.35 -16.07
CA GLY A 215 -4.26 -3.93 -17.39
C GLY A 215 -3.11 -3.72 -18.38
N ASN A 216 -1.87 -3.61 -17.87
CA ASN A 216 -0.71 -3.27 -18.68
C ASN A 216 -0.18 -4.44 -19.53
N ILE A 217 -0.61 -5.66 -19.27
CA ILE A 217 -0.02 -6.86 -19.88
C ILE A 217 -1.10 -7.57 -20.68
N THR A 218 -0.82 -7.83 -21.95
CA THR A 218 -1.68 -8.60 -22.86
C THR A 218 -0.96 -9.87 -23.29
N MET A 219 -1.68 -10.98 -23.43
CA MET A 219 -1.12 -12.22 -23.97
C MET A 219 -1.27 -12.22 -25.49
N LEU A 220 -0.17 -12.29 -26.23
CA LEU A 220 -0.14 -12.39 -27.69
C LEU A 220 0.69 -13.61 -28.09
N GLU A 221 0.09 -14.55 -28.83
CA GLU A 221 0.76 -15.78 -29.28
C GLU A 221 1.44 -16.55 -28.12
N GLY A 222 0.78 -16.59 -26.96
CA GLY A 222 1.30 -17.24 -25.74
C GLY A 222 2.28 -16.38 -24.93
N ASN A 223 2.73 -15.24 -25.43
CA ASN A 223 3.73 -14.39 -24.77
C ASN A 223 3.10 -13.15 -24.10
N PRO A 224 3.54 -12.77 -22.89
CA PRO A 224 3.10 -11.53 -22.26
C PRO A 224 3.79 -10.31 -22.89
N ILE A 225 2.99 -9.36 -23.37
CA ILE A 225 3.41 -8.10 -23.98
C ILE A 225 3.07 -6.95 -23.03
N PHE A 226 4.07 -6.11 -22.71
CA PHE A 226 3.92 -4.99 -21.77
C PHE A 226 3.62 -3.67 -22.49
N GLY A 227 2.52 -3.03 -22.09
CA GLY A 227 2.05 -1.75 -22.60
C GLY A 227 2.68 -0.53 -21.89
N SER A 228 1.92 0.56 -21.83
CA SER A 228 2.37 1.87 -21.31
C SER A 228 1.65 2.34 -20.04
N SER A 229 1.11 1.40 -19.26
CA SER A 229 0.35 1.60 -18.02
C SER A 229 1.01 0.90 -16.82
N CYS A 230 2.30 0.56 -16.90
CA CYS A 230 3.04 -0.06 -15.80
C CYS A 230 3.11 0.91 -14.61
N ASN A 231 2.91 0.39 -13.39
CA ASN A 231 2.92 1.17 -12.15
C ASN A 231 4.03 0.75 -11.18
N LEU A 232 4.99 -0.08 -11.63
CA LEU A 232 6.15 -0.53 -10.84
C LEU A 232 5.76 -1.29 -9.54
N CYS A 233 4.60 -1.95 -9.48
CA CYS A 233 4.19 -2.69 -8.28
C CYS A 233 4.87 -4.05 -8.08
N MET A 234 5.69 -4.51 -9.03
CA MET A 234 6.40 -5.81 -9.02
C MET A 234 5.52 -7.07 -8.97
N GLY A 235 4.18 -6.95 -8.94
CA GLY A 235 3.28 -8.09 -8.80
C GLY A 235 3.45 -9.16 -9.88
N CYS A 236 3.68 -8.77 -11.14
CA CYS A 236 3.93 -9.74 -12.23
C CYS A 236 5.27 -10.47 -12.08
N ILE A 237 6.33 -9.77 -11.68
CA ILE A 237 7.68 -10.35 -11.54
C ILE A 237 7.70 -11.36 -10.39
N TYR A 238 7.27 -10.95 -9.20
CA TYR A 238 7.30 -11.82 -8.01
C TYR A 238 6.17 -12.87 -8.01
N GLY A 239 5.07 -12.62 -8.72
CA GLY A 239 3.97 -13.58 -8.86
C GLY A 239 4.15 -14.58 -10.00
N CYS A 240 5.23 -14.48 -10.80
CA CYS A 240 5.48 -15.42 -11.88
C CYS A 240 5.92 -16.79 -11.31
N PRO A 241 5.16 -17.88 -11.54
CA PRO A 241 5.44 -19.18 -10.90
C PRO A 241 6.77 -19.81 -11.35
N THR A 242 7.27 -19.42 -12.53
CA THR A 242 8.54 -19.90 -13.08
C THR A 242 9.63 -18.83 -13.06
N GLY A 243 9.35 -17.64 -12.52
CA GLY A 243 10.30 -16.52 -12.48
C GLY A 243 10.76 -16.02 -13.86
N ALA A 244 9.95 -16.25 -14.92
CA ALA A 244 10.30 -15.97 -16.31
C ALA A 244 10.36 -14.48 -16.69
N LEU A 245 9.79 -13.60 -15.87
CA LEU A 245 9.77 -12.15 -16.12
C LEU A 245 10.98 -11.49 -15.47
N LYS A 246 11.93 -11.01 -16.28
CA LYS A 246 13.19 -10.42 -15.81
C LYS A 246 13.28 -8.94 -16.19
N PRO A 247 13.42 -8.02 -15.22
CA PRO A 247 13.58 -6.59 -15.52
C PRO A 247 14.92 -6.36 -16.25
N GLN A 248 14.92 -5.57 -17.33
CA GLN A 248 16.17 -5.14 -17.97
C GLN A 248 16.67 -3.79 -17.45
N MET A 249 15.78 -2.97 -16.88
CA MET A 249 16.13 -1.75 -16.15
C MET A 249 16.08 -1.98 -14.63
N MET A 250 16.87 -1.22 -13.87
CA MET A 250 16.88 -1.27 -12.40
C MET A 250 17.07 -2.69 -11.82
N LYS A 251 17.88 -3.53 -12.49
CA LYS A 251 18.11 -4.94 -12.11
C LYS A 251 18.52 -5.11 -10.64
N SER A 252 19.34 -4.19 -10.12
CA SER A 252 19.81 -4.21 -8.73
C SER A 252 18.74 -3.83 -7.71
N ALA A 253 17.66 -3.16 -8.13
CA ALA A 253 16.57 -2.78 -7.25
C ALA A 253 15.54 -3.90 -7.04
N VAL A 254 15.53 -4.93 -7.91
CA VAL A 254 14.58 -6.05 -7.85
C VAL A 254 15.27 -7.26 -7.20
N LEU A 255 14.54 -7.95 -6.34
CA LEU A 255 15.07 -9.11 -5.60
C LEU A 255 15.21 -10.32 -6.53
N LYS A 256 16.44 -10.81 -6.70
CA LYS A 256 16.74 -11.94 -7.61
C LYS A 256 16.08 -13.24 -7.18
N GLU A 257 16.05 -13.49 -5.88
CA GLU A 257 15.41 -14.68 -5.26
C GLU A 257 13.88 -14.57 -5.16
N GLY A 258 13.32 -13.47 -5.66
CA GLY A 258 11.89 -13.17 -5.54
C GLY A 258 11.48 -12.65 -4.16
N PHE A 259 10.17 -12.56 -3.97
CA PHE A 259 9.57 -12.07 -2.74
C PHE A 259 8.23 -12.76 -2.50
N ASN A 260 8.14 -13.50 -1.40
CA ASN A 260 6.92 -14.23 -1.02
C ASN A 260 6.61 -13.97 0.46
N LEU A 261 5.54 -13.20 0.70
CA LEU A 261 5.11 -12.85 2.06
C LEU A 261 4.64 -14.06 2.87
N GLU A 262 4.00 -15.06 2.25
CA GLU A 262 3.55 -16.25 2.96
C GLU A 262 4.73 -17.12 3.41
N ALA A 263 5.74 -17.25 2.56
CA ALA A 263 6.98 -17.95 2.92
C ALA A 263 7.72 -17.22 4.04
N ILE A 264 7.82 -15.88 3.95
CA ILE A 264 8.39 -15.05 5.02
C ILE A 264 7.58 -15.24 6.29
N GLU A 265 6.26 -15.25 6.24
CA GLU A 265 5.42 -15.39 7.42
C GLU A 265 5.61 -16.73 8.15
N LYS A 266 5.85 -17.80 7.40
CA LYS A 266 6.11 -19.14 7.95
C LYS A 266 7.55 -19.35 8.41
N ALA A 267 8.47 -18.43 8.11
CA ALA A 267 9.86 -18.57 8.49
C ALA A 267 10.04 -18.40 10.01
N GLU A 268 10.97 -19.17 10.58
CA GLU A 268 11.32 -19.04 11.99
C GLU A 268 11.95 -17.67 12.27
N LEU A 269 11.46 -17.01 13.31
CA LEU A 269 12.08 -15.80 13.83
C LEU A 269 13.19 -16.20 14.82
N PRO A 270 14.43 -15.69 14.66
CA PRO A 270 15.49 -15.95 15.64
C PRO A 270 15.07 -15.46 17.03
N GLN A 271 15.25 -16.29 18.07
CA GLN A 271 14.86 -15.97 19.45
C GLN A 271 15.46 -14.66 19.99
N ASN A 272 16.64 -14.27 19.47
CA ASN A 272 17.36 -13.05 19.87
C ASN A 272 17.36 -11.99 18.76
N ALA A 273 16.28 -11.86 17.98
CA ALA A 273 16.18 -10.85 16.93
C ALA A 273 16.19 -9.43 17.52
N ASP A 274 17.36 -8.80 17.57
CA ASP A 274 17.52 -7.42 18.02
C ASP A 274 17.10 -6.42 16.93
N ILE A 275 16.02 -5.68 17.18
CA ILE A 275 15.50 -4.63 16.29
C ILE A 275 16.60 -3.61 15.96
N ASN A 276 17.44 -3.22 16.93
CA ASN A 276 18.46 -2.20 16.73
C ASN A 276 19.57 -2.70 15.80
N ALA A 277 20.03 -3.94 15.97
CA ALA A 277 20.96 -4.58 15.07
C ALA A 277 20.40 -4.74 13.65
N LEU A 278 19.13 -5.16 13.52
CA LEU A 278 18.47 -5.37 12.23
C LEU A 278 18.15 -4.06 11.47
N THR A 279 18.00 -2.95 12.19
CA THR A 279 17.67 -1.64 11.63
C THR A 279 18.86 -0.66 11.64
N ARG A 280 20.10 -1.15 11.54
CA ARG A 280 21.28 -0.27 11.48
C ARG A 280 21.27 0.66 10.26
N GLY A 281 21.65 1.92 10.47
CA GLY A 281 21.75 2.94 9.43
C GLY A 281 20.49 3.79 9.24
N TYR A 282 20.68 4.93 8.57
CA TYR A 282 19.65 5.96 8.43
C TYR A 282 18.40 5.49 7.68
N SER A 283 18.57 4.65 6.65
CA SER A 283 17.46 4.16 5.81
C SER A 283 16.42 3.33 6.57
N TRP A 284 16.76 2.82 7.75
CA TRP A 284 15.88 2.01 8.58
C TRP A 284 15.36 2.76 9.82
N LYS A 285 15.63 4.07 9.93
CA LYS A 285 15.18 4.88 11.08
C LYS A 285 13.66 4.84 11.24
N GLY A 286 12.90 5.00 10.16
CA GLY A 286 11.44 4.93 10.19
C GLY A 286 10.91 3.56 10.58
N VAL A 287 11.58 2.48 10.14
CA VAL A 287 11.24 1.10 10.52
C VAL A 287 11.52 0.83 11.99
N ARG A 288 12.68 1.27 12.51
CA ARG A 288 13.02 1.17 13.94
C ARG A 288 11.96 1.87 14.78
N LYS A 289 11.67 3.13 14.44
CA LYS A 289 10.63 3.96 15.08
C LYS A 289 9.28 3.24 15.13
N TYR A 290 8.87 2.66 14.00
CA TYR A 290 7.62 1.91 13.91
C TYR A 290 7.60 0.69 14.84
N LEU A 291 8.68 -0.07 14.91
CA LEU A 291 8.75 -1.29 15.74
C LEU A 291 8.88 -1.00 17.24
N THR A 292 9.65 0.03 17.63
CA THR A 292 9.92 0.34 19.04
C THR A 292 8.90 1.31 19.66
N GLY A 293 8.27 2.16 18.84
CA GLY A 293 7.35 3.19 19.32
C GLY A 293 8.02 4.50 19.76
N ASP A 294 9.34 4.63 19.56
CA ASP A 294 10.12 5.87 19.80
C ASP A 294 9.84 6.97 18.77
#